data_AF-A0A821AW48-F1
#
_entry.id   AF-A0A821AW48-F1
#
_cell.length_a   1.000
_cell.length_b   1.000
_cell.length_c   1.000
_cell.angle_alpha   90.00
_cell.angle_beta   90.00
_cell.angle_gamma   90.00
#
_symmetry.space_group_name_H-M   'P 1'
#
loop_
_entity.id
_entity.type
_entity.pdbx_description
1 polymer ?
#
loop_
_entity_poly.entity_id
_entity_poly.type
_entity_poly.pdbx_seq_one_letter_code
_entity_poly.pdbx_strand_id
1 'polypeptide(L)'
;MARISWDIYDKWESTLSMLDRAANIYYASRPGYWNDLDILTVGLGQQTLEEYTSQFSLWAIISSPLIAGNDLRKMTKEIINILTNTEVIAINQDKLGRSGNMIRRALDGSYEVWAKPLYYE
;
A
#
# COMPACT_ATOMS: atom_id res chain seq x y z
N MET A 1 5.59 14.11 3.33
CA MET A 1 4.64 13.05 3.75
C MET A 1 4.28 13.27 5.20
N ALA A 2 3.14 12.75 5.67
CA ALA A 2 2.75 12.77 7.07
C ALA A 2 2.03 11.47 7.43
N ARG A 3 2.38 10.89 8.58
CA ARG A 3 1.71 9.69 9.09
C ARG A 3 0.25 10.03 9.39
N ILE A 4 -0.66 9.21 8.88
CA ILE A 4 -2.10 9.49 8.97
C ILE A 4 -2.77 8.79 10.16
N SER A 5 -2.04 7.91 10.85
CA SER A 5 -2.59 7.11 11.93
C SER A 5 -1.55 6.58 12.92
N TRP A 6 -2.00 5.70 13.81
CA TRP A 6 -1.19 4.87 14.69
C TRP A 6 -0.35 3.86 13.92
N ASP A 7 0.63 3.29 14.62
CA ASP A 7 1.59 2.35 14.07
C ASP A 7 0.92 1.12 13.45
N ILE A 8 1.49 0.65 12.34
CA ILE A 8 1.11 -0.62 11.72
C ILE A 8 1.77 -1.79 12.44
N TYR A 9 1.02 -2.89 12.59
CA TYR A 9 1.53 -4.16 13.08
C TYR A 9 1.49 -5.20 11.96
N ASP A 10 2.34 -6.23 12.05
CA ASP A 10 2.33 -7.38 11.13
C ASP A 10 1.10 -8.26 11.39
N LYS A 11 -0.08 -7.76 11.04
CA LYS A 11 -1.39 -8.40 11.14
C LYS A 11 -2.28 -7.87 10.04
N TRP A 12 -3.06 -8.75 9.40
CA TRP A 12 -3.88 -8.36 8.27
C TRP A 12 -4.93 -7.29 8.62
N GLU A 13 -5.52 -7.37 9.81
CA GLU A 13 -6.49 -6.38 10.29
C GLU A 13 -5.87 -4.99 10.45
N SER A 14 -4.58 -4.92 10.78
CA SER A 14 -3.85 -3.65 10.83
C SER A 14 -3.69 -3.04 9.44
N THR A 15 -3.37 -3.86 8.44
CA THR A 15 -3.31 -3.46 7.02
C THR A 15 -4.66 -2.93 6.54
N LEU A 16 -5.74 -3.67 6.77
CA LEU A 16 -7.10 -3.24 6.40
C LEU A 16 -7.50 -1.93 7.09
N SER A 17 -7.19 -1.77 8.38
CA SER A 17 -7.49 -0.55 9.12
C SER A 17 -6.76 0.69 8.56
N MET A 18 -5.51 0.53 8.09
CA MET A 18 -4.78 1.60 7.42
C MET A 18 -5.44 2.01 6.11
N LEU A 19 -5.87 1.03 5.31
CA LEU A 19 -6.52 1.25 4.03
C LEU A 19 -7.86 1.99 4.20
N ASP A 20 -8.69 1.55 5.15
CA ASP A 20 -9.96 2.21 5.45
C ASP A 20 -9.76 3.69 5.86
N ARG A 21 -8.71 3.98 6.64
CA ARG A 21 -8.36 5.35 7.02
C ARG A 21 -7.92 6.16 5.82
N ALA A 22 -7.03 5.62 4.99
CA ALA A 22 -6.52 6.28 3.80
C ALA A 22 -7.61 6.58 2.76
N ALA A 23 -8.59 5.67 2.60
CA ALA A 23 -9.74 5.86 1.71
C ALA A 23 -10.54 7.12 2.04
N ASN A 24 -10.61 7.53 3.31
CA ASN A 24 -11.34 8.72 3.74
C ASN A 24 -10.61 10.04 3.45
N ILE A 25 -9.30 9.98 3.16
CA ILE A 25 -8.45 11.17 2.99
C ILE A 25 -7.58 11.11 1.73
N TYR A 26 -7.93 10.26 0.76
CA TYR A 26 -7.14 10.05 -0.47
C TYR A 26 -6.86 11.37 -1.21
N TYR A 27 -7.81 12.32 -1.19
CA TYR A 27 -7.72 13.63 -1.83
C TYR A 27 -6.62 14.54 -1.24
N ALA A 28 -6.12 14.24 -0.04
CA ALA A 28 -5.04 15.00 0.59
C ALA A 28 -3.66 14.66 0.00
N SER A 29 -3.53 13.50 -0.66
CA SER A 29 -2.28 13.02 -1.25
C SER A 29 -2.04 13.64 -2.63
N ARG A 30 -0.89 14.30 -2.81
CA ARG A 30 -0.48 15.00 -4.04
C ARG A 30 1.05 15.12 -4.11
N PRO A 31 1.65 15.51 -5.25
CA PRO A 31 3.09 15.75 -5.33
C PRO A 31 3.60 16.65 -4.20
N GLY A 32 4.61 16.16 -3.47
CA GLY A 32 5.20 16.82 -2.29
C GLY A 32 4.49 16.55 -0.95
N TYR A 33 3.25 16.04 -0.96
CA TYR A 33 2.44 15.79 0.24
C TYR A 33 1.76 14.43 0.15
N TRP A 34 2.35 13.41 0.77
CA TRP A 34 1.85 12.03 0.72
C TRP A 34 1.25 11.60 2.06
N ASN A 35 0.12 10.90 2.00
CA ASN A 35 -0.44 10.16 3.13
C ASN A 35 0.48 8.95 3.42
N ASP A 36 1.06 8.91 4.61
CA ASP A 36 1.95 7.83 5.03
C ASP A 36 1.16 6.83 5.90
N LEU A 37 0.94 5.64 5.34
CA LEU A 37 0.25 4.51 5.99
C LEU A 37 1.18 3.68 6.88
N ASP A 38 2.38 4.21 7.17
CA ASP A 38 3.47 3.53 7.87
C ASP A 38 4.18 2.49 6.99
N ILE A 39 5.20 1.86 7.57
CA ILE A 39 6.09 0.89 6.92
C ILE A 39 5.36 -0.29 6.27
N LEU A 40 6.01 -0.91 5.29
CA LEU A 40 5.62 -2.20 4.74
C LEU A 40 6.01 -3.29 5.76
N THR A 41 5.03 -4.10 6.18
CA THR A 41 5.24 -5.25 7.08
C THR A 41 5.65 -6.52 6.34
N VAL A 42 5.83 -6.42 5.01
CA VAL A 42 6.26 -7.48 4.10
C VAL A 42 7.50 -8.22 4.62
N GLY A 43 7.33 -9.50 4.92
CA GLY A 43 8.41 -10.38 5.37
C GLY A 43 8.74 -10.30 6.87
N LEU A 44 7.84 -9.76 7.70
CA LEU A 44 7.97 -9.79 9.17
C LEU A 44 7.52 -11.11 9.82
N GLY A 45 6.80 -11.96 9.08
CA GLY A 45 6.58 -13.38 9.37
C GLY A 45 5.23 -13.78 9.96
N GLN A 46 4.29 -12.85 10.16
CA GLN A 46 2.97 -13.13 10.77
C GLN A 46 1.82 -13.09 9.76
N GLN A 47 2.07 -12.70 8.50
CA GLN A 47 1.07 -12.68 7.42
C GLN A 47 1.49 -13.64 6.29
N THR A 48 0.50 -14.04 5.49
CA THR A 48 0.67 -14.85 4.29
C THR A 48 1.33 -14.08 3.16
N LEU A 49 1.81 -14.79 2.14
CA LEU A 49 2.42 -14.15 0.97
C LEU A 49 1.40 -13.32 0.19
N GLU A 50 0.15 -13.78 0.14
CA GLU A 50 -0.98 -13.12 -0.49
C GLU A 50 -1.32 -11.81 0.21
N GLU A 51 -1.33 -11.80 1.55
CA GLU A 51 -1.55 -10.59 2.35
C GLU A 51 -0.41 -9.58 2.14
N TYR A 52 0.85 -10.03 2.10
CA TYR A 52 1.99 -9.17 1.78
C TYR A 52 1.97 -8.61 0.37
N THR A 53 1.59 -9.43 -0.61
CA THR A 53 1.41 -8.99 -2.00
C THR A 53 0.30 -7.94 -2.09
N SER A 54 -0.78 -8.13 -1.33
CA SER A 54 -1.89 -7.19 -1.24
C SER A 54 -1.48 -5.87 -0.59
N GLN A 55 -0.75 -5.90 0.53
CA GLN A 55 -0.23 -4.69 1.18
C GLN A 55 0.63 -3.85 0.23
N PHE A 56 1.60 -4.48 -0.44
CA PHE A 56 2.50 -3.78 -1.36
C PHE A 56 1.73 -3.12 -2.53
N SER A 57 0.79 -3.87 -3.12
CA SER A 57 -0.04 -3.38 -4.22
C SER A 57 -0.94 -2.22 -3.80
N LEU A 58 -1.56 -2.30 -2.62
CA LEU A 58 -2.48 -1.27 -2.14
C LEU A 58 -1.76 -0.01 -1.67
N TRP A 59 -0.55 -0.12 -1.09
CA TRP A 59 0.30 1.04 -0.80
C TRP A 59 0.68 1.77 -2.10
N ALA A 60 0.95 1.03 -3.18
CA ALA A 60 1.22 1.61 -4.49
C ALA A 60 0.02 2.37 -5.08
N ILE A 61 -1.18 1.78 -4.98
CA ILE A 61 -2.44 2.41 -5.41
C ILE A 61 -2.69 3.72 -4.66
N ILE A 62 -2.49 3.74 -3.33
CA ILE A 62 -2.75 4.92 -2.48
C ILE A 62 -1.61 5.96 -2.55
N SER A 63 -0.51 5.66 -3.24
CA SER A 63 0.69 6.50 -3.27
C SER A 63 1.27 6.74 -1.86
N SER A 64 1.21 5.71 -1.01
CA SER A 64 1.93 5.71 0.26
C SER A 64 3.43 5.54 0.01
N PRO A 65 4.31 6.10 0.85
CA PRO A 65 5.73 5.75 0.83
C PRO A 65 5.94 4.23 0.92
N LEU A 66 6.82 3.69 0.08
CA LEU A 66 7.20 2.27 0.10
C LEU A 66 8.47 2.10 0.95
N ILE A 67 8.31 2.02 2.28
CA ILE A 67 9.40 1.89 3.24
C ILE A 67 9.42 0.47 3.79
N ALA A 68 10.44 -0.32 3.46
CA ALA A 68 10.57 -1.69 3.96
C ALA A 68 10.91 -1.70 5.47
N GLY A 69 10.11 -2.42 6.27
CA GLY A 69 10.31 -2.55 7.72
C GLY A 69 11.07 -3.81 8.17
N ASN A 70 11.51 -4.66 7.23
CA ASN A 70 12.06 -5.98 7.51
C ASN A 70 13.61 -6.02 7.54
N ASP A 71 14.19 -7.15 7.97
CA ASP A 71 15.64 -7.38 7.91
C ASP A 71 16.06 -7.80 6.50
N LEU A 72 16.60 -6.84 5.73
CA LEU A 72 17.01 -7.03 4.34
C LEU A 72 18.03 -8.17 4.13
N ARG A 73 18.78 -8.57 5.16
CA ARG A 73 19.79 -9.65 5.09
C ARG A 73 19.16 -11.04 5.08
N LYS A 74 17.88 -11.15 5.45
CA LYS A 74 17.17 -12.41 5.69
C LYS A 74 15.93 -12.57 4.81
N MET A 75 15.77 -11.73 3.78
CA MET A 75 14.62 -11.83 2.89
C MET A 75 14.67 -13.12 2.07
N THR A 76 13.54 -13.80 1.98
CA THR A 76 13.37 -14.90 1.03
C THR A 76 13.23 -14.34 -0.39
N LYS A 77 13.35 -15.22 -1.39
CA LYS A 77 13.21 -14.81 -2.80
C LYS A 77 11.81 -14.25 -3.08
N GLU A 78 10.79 -14.80 -2.45
CA GLU A 78 9.40 -14.36 -2.58
C GLU A 78 9.22 -12.94 -2.04
N ILE A 79 9.80 -12.64 -0.87
CA ILE A 79 9.77 -11.30 -0.26
C ILE A 79 10.52 -10.28 -1.12
N ILE A 80 11.68 -10.65 -1.67
CA ILE A 80 12.42 -9.80 -2.61
C ILE A 80 11.54 -9.50 -3.82
N ASN A 81 10.94 -10.54 -4.44
CA ASN A 81 10.11 -10.38 -5.62
C ASN A 81 8.92 -9.43 -5.40
N ILE A 82 8.30 -9.44 -4.20
CA ILE A 82 7.25 -8.48 -3.85
C ILE A 82 7.84 -7.07 -3.80
N LEU A 83 8.85 -6.85 -2.95
CA LEU A 83 9.40 -5.52 -2.66
C LEU A 83 10.12 -4.88 -3.85
N THR A 84 10.59 -5.67 -4.82
CA THR A 84 11.28 -5.20 -6.02
C THR A 84 10.43 -5.30 -7.29
N ASN A 85 9.12 -5.51 -7.19
CA ASN A 85 8.26 -5.58 -8.37
C ASN A 85 8.23 -4.21 -9.09
N THR A 86 8.90 -4.13 -10.23
CA THR A 86 9.08 -2.88 -10.98
C THR A 86 7.78 -2.30 -11.53
N GLU A 87 6.81 -3.14 -11.88
CA GLU A 87 5.52 -2.70 -12.40
C GLU A 87 4.67 -2.03 -11.31
N VAL A 88 4.63 -2.62 -10.11
CA VAL A 88 3.94 -2.04 -8.96
C VAL A 88 4.64 -0.77 -8.46
N ILE A 89 5.97 -0.75 -8.47
CA ILE A 89 6.75 0.45 -8.15
C ILE A 89 6.45 1.57 -9.16
N ALA A 90 6.36 1.27 -10.46
CA ALA A 90 6.02 2.27 -11.47
C ALA A 90 4.63 2.87 -11.24
N ILE A 91 3.64 2.06 -10.82
CA ILE A 91 2.33 2.56 -10.39
C ILE A 91 2.48 3.51 -9.20
N ASN A 92 3.26 3.16 -8.17
CA ASN A 92 3.48 4.03 -7.01
C ASN A 92 4.14 5.37 -7.40
N GLN A 93 5.14 5.33 -8.28
CA GLN A 93 5.96 6.46 -8.71
C GLN A 93 5.38 7.24 -9.90
N ASP A 94 4.13 6.99 -10.26
CA ASP A 94 3.47 7.67 -11.38
C ASP A 94 3.49 9.21 -11.23
N LYS A 95 3.81 9.90 -12.32
CA LYS A 95 4.04 11.35 -12.34
C LYS A 95 2.78 12.20 -12.17
N LEU A 96 1.57 11.64 -12.37
CA LEU A 96 0.34 12.33 -12.00
C LEU A 96 0.28 12.58 -10.50
N GLY A 97 0.90 11.69 -9.72
CA GLY A 97 1.08 11.83 -8.28
C GLY A 97 -0.22 11.93 -7.50
N ARG A 98 -1.29 11.28 -7.99
CA ARG A 98 -2.59 11.21 -7.32
C ARG A 98 -2.74 9.89 -6.58
N SER A 99 -3.25 9.93 -5.35
CA SER A 99 -3.71 8.72 -4.67
C SER A 99 -4.89 8.11 -5.40
N GLY A 100 -4.90 6.78 -5.48
CA GLY A 100 -6.10 6.01 -5.75
C GLY A 100 -7.03 5.96 -4.55
N ASN A 101 -8.19 5.32 -4.73
CA ASN A 101 -9.19 5.11 -3.70
C ASN A 101 -9.98 3.82 -3.96
N MET A 102 -10.74 3.39 -2.95
CA MET A 102 -11.74 2.34 -3.09
C MET A 102 -12.92 2.89 -3.89
N ILE A 103 -13.23 2.26 -5.03
CA ILE A 103 -14.33 2.65 -5.91
C ILE A 103 -15.56 1.75 -5.77
N ARG A 104 -15.40 0.57 -5.16
CA ARG A 104 -16.49 -0.37 -4.91
C ARG A 104 -16.15 -1.29 -3.73
N ARG A 105 -17.16 -1.60 -2.92
CA ARG A 105 -17.15 -2.69 -1.93
C ARG A 105 -18.40 -3.53 -2.12
N ALA A 106 -18.28 -4.84 -2.07
CA ALA A 106 -19.43 -5.75 -2.10
C ALA A 106 -20.32 -5.54 -0.86
N LEU A 107 -21.64 -5.67 -1.01
CA LEU A 107 -22.58 -5.46 0.11
C LEU A 107 -22.37 -6.48 1.25
N ASP A 108 -21.92 -7.68 0.91
CA ASP A 108 -21.57 -8.74 1.85
C ASP A 108 -20.12 -8.66 2.35
N GLY A 109 -19.35 -7.66 1.91
CA GLY A 109 -17.94 -7.49 2.26
C GLY A 109 -16.98 -8.49 1.61
N SER A 110 -17.44 -9.29 0.64
CA SER A 110 -16.63 -10.34 0.02
C SER A 110 -15.45 -9.83 -0.83
N TYR A 111 -15.57 -8.63 -1.40
CA TYR A 111 -14.49 -8.02 -2.19
C TYR A 111 -14.55 -6.49 -2.21
N GLU A 112 -13.42 -5.90 -2.60
CA GLU A 112 -13.25 -4.48 -2.87
C GLU A 112 -12.59 -4.28 -4.22
N VAL A 113 -12.89 -3.15 -4.85
CA VAL A 113 -12.21 -2.68 -6.05
C VAL A 113 -11.58 -1.34 -5.73
N TRP A 114 -10.27 -1.26 -5.95
CA TRP A 114 -9.47 -0.06 -5.77
C TRP A 114 -8.91 0.39 -7.11
N ALA A 115 -8.87 1.70 -7.34
CA ALA A 115 -8.38 2.25 -8.60
C ALA A 115 -7.53 3.49 -8.36
N LYS A 116 -6.48 3.65 -9.17
CA LYS A 116 -5.59 4.82 -9.19
C LYS A 116 -5.60 5.43 -10.59
N PRO A 117 -5.89 6.73 -10.74
CA PRO A 117 -5.64 7.40 -12.01
C PRO A 117 -4.13 7.51 -12.22
N LEU A 118 -3.66 7.13 -13.40
CA LEU A 118 -2.27 7.25 -13.81
C LEU A 118 -2.12 8.33 -14.86
N TYR A 119 -0.91 8.84 -15.04
CA TYR A 119 -0.63 9.75 -16.13
C TYR A 119 -0.79 9.01 -17.47
N TYR A 120 -1.45 9.65 -18.45
CA TYR A 120 -1.61 9.17 -19.81
C TYR A 120 -1.09 10.24 -20.78
N GLU A 121 -0.27 9.84 -21.77
CA GLU A 121 0.22 10.68 -22.88
C GLU A 121 -0.64 10.51 -24.13
#